data_AF-A0A853IKN0-F1
#
_entry.id   AF-A0A853IKN0-F1
#
_cell.length_a   1.000
_cell.length_b   1.000
_cell.length_c   1.000
_cell.angle_alpha   90.00
_cell.angle_beta   90.00
_cell.angle_gamma   90.00
#
_symmetry.space_group_name_H-M   'P 1'
#
loop_
_entity.id
_entity.type
_entity.pdbx_description
1 polymer ?
#
loop_
_entity_poly.entity_id
_entity_poly.type
_entity_poly.pdbx_seq_one_letter_code
_entity_poly.pdbx_strand_id
1 'polypeptide(L)'
;MSTTATTPAPAPDPESRAFVDLAHQLLAVLRADAPDAATALDALIHTYVAIVRTHPQLGHLAQRSLVSASRALLASHGAPPTLPPSTAFH
;
A
#
# COMPACT_ATOMS: atom_id res chain seq x y z
N MET A 1 -35.17 -31.88 -1.20
CA MET A 1 -33.79 -31.64 -1.69
C MET A 1 -33.57 -30.14 -1.61
N SER A 2 -32.72 -29.67 -0.69
CA SER A 2 -32.48 -28.24 -0.45
C SER A 2 -31.17 -27.84 -1.15
N THR A 3 -31.26 -26.97 -2.15
CA THR A 3 -30.10 -26.34 -2.78
C THR A 3 -29.60 -25.21 -1.89
N THR A 4 -28.48 -25.42 -1.21
CA THR A 4 -27.73 -24.33 -0.57
C THR A 4 -27.15 -23.44 -1.66
N ALA A 5 -27.79 -22.30 -1.91
CA ALA A 5 -27.21 -21.22 -2.69
C ALA A 5 -25.95 -20.74 -1.95
N THR A 6 -24.78 -21.07 -2.50
CA THR A 6 -23.52 -20.50 -2.05
C THR A 6 -23.48 -19.09 -2.58
N THR A 7 -23.87 -18.12 -1.75
CA THR A 7 -23.68 -16.69 -2.06
C THR A 7 -22.20 -16.46 -2.30
N PRO A 8 -21.78 -15.99 -3.50
CA PRO A 8 -20.39 -15.66 -3.74
C PRO A 8 -19.96 -14.57 -2.74
N ALA A 9 -18.82 -14.79 -2.09
CA ALA A 9 -18.24 -13.81 -1.19
C ALA A 9 -18.09 -12.47 -1.95
N PRO A 10 -18.41 -11.33 -1.31
CA PRO A 10 -18.27 -10.04 -1.96
C PRO A 10 -16.82 -9.87 -2.43
N ALA A 11 -16.66 -9.45 -3.69
CA ALA A 11 -15.34 -9.15 -4.23
C ALA A 11 -14.65 -8.12 -3.31
N PRO A 12 -13.33 -8.26 -3.05
CA PRO A 12 -12.62 -7.32 -2.20
C PRO A 12 -12.78 -5.91 -2.75
N ASP A 13 -13.06 -4.97 -1.85
CA ASP A 13 -13.26 -3.57 -2.19
C ASP A 13 -12.04 -3.05 -2.99
N PRO A 14 -12.27 -2.35 -4.12
CA PRO A 14 -11.18 -1.90 -5.00
C PRO A 14 -10.19 -0.99 -4.29
N GLU A 15 -10.60 -0.21 -3.28
CA GLU A 15 -9.70 0.64 -2.51
C GLU A 15 -8.79 -0.20 -1.61
N SER A 16 -9.35 -1.25 -0.99
CA SER A 16 -8.58 -2.20 -0.17
C SER A 16 -7.50 -2.89 -1.00
N ARG A 17 -7.84 -3.28 -2.24
CA ARG A 17 -6.87 -3.89 -3.17
C ARG A 17 -5.75 -2.91 -3.56
N ALA A 18 -6.10 -1.68 -3.90
CA ALA A 18 -5.12 -0.64 -4.24
C ALA A 18 -4.17 -0.30 -3.07
N PHE A 19 -4.68 -0.36 -1.83
CA PHE A 19 -3.86 -0.17 -0.64
C PHE A 19 -2.87 -1.33 -0.42
N VAL A 20 -3.34 -2.57 -0.55
CA VAL A 20 -2.48 -3.76 -0.43
C VAL A 20 -1.40 -3.78 -1.52
N ASP A 21 -1.75 -3.42 -2.76
CA ASP A 21 -0.78 -3.33 -3.85
C ASP A 21 0.30 -2.28 -3.58
N LEU A 22 -0.08 -1.11 -3.05
CA LEU A 22 0.87 -0.08 -2.65
C LEU A 22 1.82 -0.57 -1.54
N ALA A 23 1.30 -1.26 -0.53
CA ALA A 23 2.10 -1.82 0.56
C ALA A 23 3.12 -2.85 0.04
N HIS A 24 2.70 -3.74 -0.87
CA HIS A 24 3.61 -4.70 -1.49
C HIS A 24 4.72 -4.04 -2.30
N GLN A 25 4.40 -2.98 -3.06
CA GLN A 25 5.40 -2.25 -3.85
C GLN A 25 6.44 -1.57 -2.96
N LEU A 26 6.02 -0.93 -1.87
CA LEU A 26 6.94 -0.33 -0.89
C LEU A 26 7.84 -1.39 -0.25
N LEU A 27 7.28 -2.54 0.11
CA LEU A 27 8.05 -3.65 0.68
C LEU A 27 9.10 -4.19 -0.30
N ALA A 28 8.76 -4.25 -1.59
CA ALA A 28 9.69 -4.67 -2.63
C ALA A 28 10.87 -3.71 -2.77
N VAL A 29 10.63 -2.39 -2.71
CA VAL A 29 11.70 -1.38 -2.73
C VAL A 29 12.59 -1.48 -1.49
N LEU A 30 12.01 -1.70 -0.30
CA LEU A 30 12.80 -1.92 0.92
C LEU A 30 13.65 -3.19 0.85
N ARG A 31 13.12 -4.27 0.25
CA ARG A 31 13.86 -5.54 0.07
C ARG A 31 14.96 -5.46 -0.98
N ALA A 32 14.88 -4.52 -1.91
CA ALA A 32 15.90 -4.30 -2.93
C ALA A 32 17.15 -3.58 -2.38
N ASP A 33 17.24 -3.38 -1.06
CA ASP A 33 18.34 -2.72 -0.37
C ASP A 33 18.58 -1.30 -0.88
N ALA A 34 17.49 -0.55 -1.04
CA ALA A 34 17.49 0.86 -1.39
C ALA A 34 17.44 1.73 -0.11
N PRO A 35 18.59 2.06 0.52
CA PRO A 35 18.64 2.76 1.81
C PRO A 35 18.02 4.15 1.77
N ASP A 36 18.10 4.82 0.61
CA ASP A 36 17.50 6.14 0.40
C ASP A 36 15.97 6.06 0.42
N ALA A 37 15.39 5.03 -0.21
CA ALA A 37 13.96 4.80 -0.18
C ALA A 37 13.46 4.42 1.21
N ALA A 38 14.22 3.62 1.95
CA ALA A 38 13.88 3.26 3.33
C ALA A 38 13.86 4.48 4.24
N THR A 39 14.87 5.35 4.12
CA THR A 39 14.96 6.59 4.89
C THR A 39 13.85 7.57 4.52
N ALA A 40 13.56 7.70 3.22
CA ALA A 40 12.46 8.54 2.75
C ALA A 40 11.09 8.04 3.26
N LEU A 41 10.85 6.73 3.24
CA LEU A 41 9.61 6.16 3.76
C LEU A 41 9.47 6.34 5.26
N ASP A 42 10.55 6.16 6.03
CA ASP A 42 10.57 6.40 7.47
C ASP A 42 10.21 7.87 7.79
N ALA A 43 10.82 8.83 7.09
CA ALA A 43 10.52 10.25 7.24
C ALA A 43 9.05 10.58 6.92
N LEU A 44 8.47 9.94 5.91
CA LEU A 44 7.04 10.10 5.56
C LEU A 44 6.13 9.57 6.67
N ILE A 45 6.41 8.38 7.21
CA ILE A 45 5.63 7.79 8.31
C ILE A 45 5.76 8.65 9.56
N HIS A 46 6.97 9.10 9.90
CA HIS A 46 7.21 9.95 11.06
C HIS A 46 6.44 11.26 10.96
N THR A 47 6.43 11.88 9.77
CA THR A 47 5.67 13.11 9.49
C THR A 47 4.17 12.89 9.63
N TYR A 48 3.64 11.79 9.09
CA TYR A 48 2.24 11.41 9.25
C TYR A 48 1.86 11.26 10.72
N VAL A 49 2.65 10.51 11.51
CA VAL A 49 2.40 10.30 12.93
C VAL A 49 2.45 11.62 13.71
N ALA A 50 3.43 12.48 13.42
CA ALA A 50 3.54 13.80 14.04
C ALA A 50 2.31 14.68 13.74
N ILE A 51 1.84 14.71 12.49
CA ILE A 51 0.65 15.45 12.09
C ILE A 51 -0.59 14.91 12.78
N VAL A 52 -0.84 13.60 12.72
CA VAL A 52 -2.05 12.99 13.33
C VAL A 52 -2.06 13.17 14.84
N ARG A 53 -0.90 13.06 15.50
CA ARG A 53 -0.78 13.25 16.95
C ARG A 53 -1.04 14.70 17.37
N THR A 54 -0.58 15.67 16.59
CA THR A 54 -0.71 17.10 16.91
C THR A 54 -2.05 17.67 16.45
N HIS A 55 -2.56 17.18 15.31
CA HIS A 55 -3.75 17.68 14.63
C HIS A 55 -4.62 16.52 14.13
N PRO A 56 -5.35 15.83 15.02
CA PRO A 56 -6.15 14.66 14.67
C PRO A 56 -7.20 14.96 13.59
N GLN A 57 -7.74 16.19 13.56
CA GLN A 57 -8.66 16.64 12.50
C GLN A 57 -8.07 16.59 11.08
N LEU A 58 -6.74 16.56 10.94
CA LEU A 58 -6.06 16.47 9.64
C LEU A 58 -5.77 15.03 9.23
N GLY A 59 -6.19 14.02 9.99
CA GLY A 59 -5.79 12.63 9.75
C GLY A 59 -6.08 12.10 8.34
N HIS A 60 -7.25 12.39 7.80
CA HIS A 60 -7.60 12.01 6.42
C HIS A 60 -6.73 12.72 5.37
N LEU A 61 -6.41 14.01 5.58
CA LEU A 61 -5.54 14.75 4.68
C LEU A 61 -4.10 14.23 4.75
N ALA A 62 -3.59 13.98 5.96
CA ALA A 62 -2.27 13.43 6.21
C ALA A 62 -2.13 12.03 5.60
N GLN A 63 -3.16 11.18 5.71
CA GLN A 63 -3.19 9.86 5.09
C GLN A 63 -3.19 9.94 3.57
N ARG A 64 -3.98 10.83 2.96
CA ARG A 64 -3.98 11.05 1.51
C ARG A 64 -2.62 11.55 1.02
N SER A 65 -2.01 12.46 1.77
CA SER A 65 -0.67 12.98 1.48
C SER A 65 0.39 11.87 1.57
N LEU A 66 0.36 11.05 2.61
CA LEU A 66 1.25 9.90 2.78
C LEU A 66 1.14 8.93 1.60
N VAL A 67 -0.09 8.54 1.22
CA VAL A 67 -0.33 7.66 0.06
C VAL A 67 0.22 8.26 -1.23
N SER A 68 0.00 9.55 -1.45
CA SER A 68 0.53 10.25 -2.64
C SER A 68 2.05 10.30 -2.66
N ALA A 69 2.68 10.59 -1.51
CA ALA A 69 4.13 10.67 -1.39
C ALA A 69 4.78 9.29 -1.55
N SER A 70 4.19 8.24 -0.98
CA SER A 70 4.65 6.85 -1.18
C SER A 70 4.59 6.42 -2.64
N ARG A 71 3.54 6.81 -3.39
CA ARG A 71 3.47 6.55 -4.83
C ARG A 71 4.54 7.30 -5.61
N ALA A 72 4.81 8.56 -5.26
CA ALA A 72 5.89 9.33 -5.88
C ALA A 72 7.26 8.71 -5.59
N LEU A 73 7.48 8.26 -4.35
CA LEU A 73 8.71 7.57 -3.95
C LEU A 73 8.95 6.31 -4.79
N LEU A 74 7.91 5.50 -5.00
CA LEU A 74 7.97 4.32 -5.87
C LEU A 74 8.28 4.68 -7.33
N ALA A 75 7.67 5.75 -7.85
CA ALA A 75 7.94 6.22 -9.21
C ALA A 75 9.40 6.67 -9.38
N SER A 76 10.02 7.26 -8.34
CA SER A 76 11.42 7.70 -8.38
C SER A 76 12.44 6.57 -8.25
N HIS A 77 12.10 5.46 -7.59
CA HIS A 77 13.02 4.33 -7.36
C HIS A 77 12.88 3.19 -8.39
N GLY A 78 12.05 3.40 -9.42
CA GLY A 78 11.77 2.39 -10.44
C GLY A 78 10.70 1.41 -9.97
N ALA A 79 9.87 0.95 -10.91
CA ALA A 79 8.84 -0.03 -10.62
C ALA A 79 9.49 -1.28 -10.00
N PRO A 80 8.94 -1.83 -8.91
CA PRO A 80 9.42 -3.10 -8.39
C PRO A 80 9.31 -4.15 -9.51
N PRO A 81 10.23 -5.14 -9.57
CA PRO A 81 10.12 -6.20 -10.54
C PRO A 81 8.70 -6.77 -10.47
N THR A 82 8.03 -6.78 -11.63
CA THR A 82 6.72 -7.38 -11.79
C THR A 82 6.80 -8.78 -11.21
N LEU A 83 6.19 -8.98 -10.04
CA LEU A 83 6.00 -10.33 -9.52
C LEU A 83 5.22 -11.06 -10.63
N PRO A 84 5.75 -12.17 -11.16
CA PRO A 84 5.05 -12.91 -12.19
C PRO A 84 3.64 -13.23 -11.67
N PRO A 85 2.60 -13.17 -12.53
CA PRO A 85 1.25 -13.53 -12.11
C PRO A 85 1.34 -14.90 -11.44
N SER A 86 0.97 -14.94 -10.16
CA SER A 86 0.95 -16.16 -9.37
C SER A 86 0.27 -17.22 -10.21
N THR A 87 1.03 -18.21 -10.67
CA THR A 87 0.52 -19.34 -11.41
C THR A 87 -0.58 -19.93 -10.54
N ALA A 88 -1.82 -19.81 -11.02
CA ALA A 88 -2.96 -20.52 -10.47
C ALA A 88 -2.56 -21.99 -10.38
N PHE A 89 -2.38 -22.48 -9.15
CA PHE A 89 -2.22 -23.90 -8.92
C PHE A 89 -3.62 -24.50 -8.77
N HIS A 90 -3.93 -25.33 -9.77
CA HIS A 90 -4.94 -26.40 -9.85
C HIS A 90 -6.42 -26.04 -10.01
#